data_AF-A0A154W609-F1
#
_entry.id   AF-A0A154W609-F1
#
_cell.length_a   1.000
_cell.length_b   1.000
_cell.length_c   1.000
_cell.angle_alpha   90.00
_cell.angle_beta   90.00
_cell.angle_gamma   90.00
#
_symmetry.space_group_name_H-M   'P 1'
#
loop_
_entity.id
_entity.type
_entity.pdbx_description
1 polymer ?
#
loop_
_entity_poly.entity_id
_entity_poly.type
_entity_poly.pdbx_seq_one_letter_code
_entity_poly.pdbx_strand_id
1 'polypeptide(L)'
;MKYALPMLAVLVAFSAPAGAQSPNQQYKSYVDAVEAAKLCRDLPSDQMTEDKLSRAIATRMQGEVSAGDKLQIMTASRDQMKAAGCGSAAATEALARFDRELAGSL
;
A
#
# COMPACT_ATOMS: atom_id res chain seq x y z
N MET A 1 -35.06 -43.11 14.53
CA MET A 1 -33.60 -43.06 14.30
C MET A 1 -33.35 -42.79 12.82
N LYS A 2 -32.32 -41.96 12.51
CA LYS A 2 -31.69 -41.71 11.20
C LYS A 2 -32.54 -40.87 10.21
N TYR A 3 -32.08 -39.75 9.65
CA TYR A 3 -30.73 -39.41 9.22
C TYR A 3 -30.37 -37.94 9.49
N ALA A 4 -29.17 -37.73 10.04
CA ALA A 4 -28.46 -36.46 10.01
C ALA A 4 -27.63 -36.41 8.72
N LEU A 5 -27.75 -35.33 7.94
CA LEU A 5 -26.79 -34.96 6.92
C LEU A 5 -26.09 -33.66 7.36
N PRO A 6 -24.83 -33.72 7.80
CA PRO A 6 -23.92 -32.59 7.75
C PRO A 6 -23.23 -32.61 6.39
N MET A 7 -22.97 -31.45 5.78
CA MET A 7 -21.77 -31.18 4.97
C MET A 7 -21.92 -29.78 4.35
N LEU A 8 -21.20 -28.81 4.91
CA LEU A 8 -19.95 -28.32 4.30
C LEU A 8 -20.21 -27.66 2.94
N ALA A 9 -20.79 -26.45 2.98
CA ALA A 9 -20.58 -25.48 1.93
C ALA A 9 -19.13 -25.01 2.01
N VAL A 10 -18.25 -25.73 1.32
CA VAL A 10 -16.90 -25.27 0.96
C VAL A 10 -17.08 -24.08 0.02
N LEU A 11 -17.15 -22.87 0.59
CA LEU A 11 -16.86 -21.66 -0.17
C LEU A 11 -15.36 -21.69 -0.45
N VAL A 12 -15.04 -22.16 -1.65
CA VAL A 12 -13.72 -22.07 -2.27
C VAL A 12 -13.29 -20.61 -2.17
N ALA A 13 -12.36 -20.33 -1.24
CA ALA A 13 -11.63 -19.09 -1.24
C ALA A 13 -10.91 -19.02 -2.59
N PHE A 14 -11.34 -18.10 -3.45
CA PHE A 14 -10.57 -17.66 -4.59
C PHE A 14 -9.29 -17.03 -4.05
N SER A 15 -8.27 -17.87 -3.80
CA SER A 15 -6.90 -17.42 -3.69
C SER A 15 -6.50 -16.96 -5.09
N ALA A 16 -6.87 -15.72 -5.45
CA ALA A 16 -6.28 -15.06 -6.59
C ALA A 16 -4.76 -15.18 -6.41
N PRO A 17 -4.00 -15.65 -7.42
CA PRO A 17 -2.57 -15.71 -7.28
C PRO A 17 -2.12 -14.30 -6.92
N ALA A 18 -1.27 -14.20 -5.89
CA ALA A 18 -0.44 -13.03 -5.70
C ALA A 18 0.47 -12.93 -6.93
N GLY A 19 -0.09 -12.45 -8.04
CA GLY A 19 0.65 -12.16 -9.25
C GLY A 19 1.72 -11.18 -8.84
N ALA A 20 2.96 -11.50 -9.17
CA ALA A 20 4.08 -10.61 -8.90
C ALA A 20 3.73 -9.21 -9.45
N GLN A 21 3.42 -8.28 -8.55
CA GLN A 21 3.06 -6.92 -8.94
C GLN A 21 4.24 -6.31 -9.69
N SER A 22 3.99 -5.57 -10.76
CA SER A 22 5.08 -4.91 -11.49
C SER A 22 5.83 -3.94 -10.56
N PRO A 23 7.12 -3.64 -10.82
CA PRO A 23 7.87 -2.68 -10.01
C PRO A 23 7.12 -1.34 -9.84
N ASN A 24 6.49 -0.86 -10.92
CA ASN A 24 5.71 0.38 -10.88
C ASN A 24 4.48 0.27 -9.95
N GLN A 25 3.78 -0.87 -9.95
CA GLN A 25 2.64 -1.10 -9.05
C GLN A 25 3.07 -1.25 -7.59
N GLN A 26 4.17 -1.96 -7.34
CA GLN A 26 4.74 -2.08 -5.99
C GLN A 26 5.15 -0.71 -5.46
N TYR A 27 5.90 0.05 -6.25
CA TYR A 27 6.35 1.39 -5.88
C TYR A 27 5.16 2.31 -5.62
N LYS A 28 4.16 2.32 -6.50
CA LYS A 28 2.92 3.05 -6.29
C LYS A 28 2.25 2.69 -4.97
N SER A 29 2.15 1.41 -4.64
CA SER A 29 1.51 0.99 -3.39
C SER A 29 2.23 1.52 -2.14
N TYR A 30 3.55 1.63 -2.17
CA TYR A 30 4.32 2.24 -1.08
C TYR A 30 4.16 3.76 -1.03
N VAL A 31 4.14 4.41 -2.18
CA VAL A 31 3.92 5.85 -2.28
C VAL A 31 2.52 6.22 -1.79
N ASP A 32 1.48 5.50 -2.20
CA ASP A 32 0.12 5.68 -1.70
C ASP A 32 0.06 5.59 -0.17
N ALA A 33 0.78 4.62 0.42
CA ALA A 33 0.87 4.45 1.87
C ALA A 33 1.50 5.67 2.56
N VAL A 34 2.58 6.21 2.01
CA VAL A 34 3.23 7.42 2.54
C VAL A 34 2.33 8.65 2.37
N GLU A 35 1.73 8.85 1.20
CA GLU A 35 0.86 10.00 0.94
C GLU A 35 -0.40 9.95 1.82
N ALA A 36 -0.96 8.76 2.07
CA ALA A 36 -2.07 8.60 3.02
C ALA A 36 -1.64 8.93 4.46
N ALA A 37 -0.43 8.52 4.89
CA ALA A 37 0.09 8.87 6.22
C ALA A 37 0.34 10.37 6.37
N LYS A 38 0.88 11.03 5.33
CA LYS A 38 1.04 12.50 5.28
C LYS A 38 -0.31 13.21 5.39
N LEU A 39 -1.29 12.77 4.60
CA LEU A 39 -2.59 13.41 4.55
C LEU A 39 -3.43 13.19 5.81
N CYS A 40 -3.40 11.98 6.38
CA CYS A 40 -4.38 11.55 7.38
C CYS A 40 -3.84 11.44 8.80
N ARG A 41 -2.51 11.54 8.98
CA ARG A 41 -1.85 11.44 10.29
C ARG A 41 -0.80 12.51 10.51
N ASP A 42 -0.79 13.56 9.68
CA ASP A 42 0.16 14.67 9.75
C ASP A 42 1.63 14.21 9.80
N LEU A 43 1.97 13.18 9.01
CA LEU A 43 3.35 12.68 8.96
C LEU A 43 4.30 13.82 8.53
N PRO A 44 5.38 14.08 9.29
CA PRO A 44 6.35 15.12 8.95
C PRO A 44 6.93 14.91 7.55
N SER A 45 6.97 15.99 6.76
CA SER A 45 7.58 15.99 5.42
C SER A 45 8.98 16.63 5.44
N ASP A 46 9.69 16.51 6.56
CA ASP A 46 11.07 16.96 6.67
C ASP A 46 12.03 16.01 5.92
N GLN A 47 13.20 16.53 5.55
CA GLN A 47 14.15 15.79 4.71
C GLN A 47 14.65 14.51 5.36
N MET A 48 14.81 14.46 6.69
CA MET A 48 15.27 13.26 7.38
C MET A 48 14.20 12.15 7.33
N THR A 49 12.93 12.52 7.52
CA THR A 49 11.79 11.60 7.43
C THR A 49 11.62 11.06 6.00
N GLU A 50 11.66 11.93 5.00
CA GLU A 50 11.57 11.53 3.59
C GLU A 50 12.71 10.58 3.19
N ASP A 51 13.93 10.85 3.64
CA ASP A 51 15.10 10.01 3.37
C ASP A 51 14.95 8.60 4.00
N LYS A 52 14.44 8.54 5.24
CA LYS A 52 14.15 7.25 5.91
C LYS A 52 13.11 6.44 5.14
N LEU A 53 12.02 7.08 4.73
CA LEU A 53 10.97 6.43 3.96
C LEU A 53 11.47 5.97 2.58
N SER A 54 12.21 6.83 1.87
CA SER A 54 12.79 6.52 0.57
C SER A 54 13.69 5.27 0.62
N ARG A 55 14.57 5.19 1.63
CA ARG A 55 15.39 4.00 1.88
C ARG A 55 14.54 2.77 2.22
N ALA A 56 13.53 2.92 3.09
CA ALA A 56 12.65 1.84 3.49
C ALA A 56 11.87 1.24 2.30
N ILE A 57 11.41 2.09 1.38
CA ILE A 57 10.76 1.68 0.14
C ILE A 57 11.78 0.98 -0.77
N ALA A 58 12.96 1.55 -0.97
CA ALA A 58 14.02 0.96 -1.80
C ALA A 58 14.43 -0.45 -1.31
N THR A 59 14.54 -0.67 0.01
CA THR A 59 14.86 -1.99 0.58
C THR A 59 13.78 -3.04 0.33
N ARG A 60 12.51 -2.63 0.23
CA ARG A 60 11.39 -3.55 0.03
C ARG A 60 11.06 -3.80 -1.44
N MET A 61 11.42 -2.85 -2.30
CA MET A 61 11.25 -2.95 -3.74
C MET A 61 12.12 -4.06 -4.32
N GLN A 62 11.51 -5.00 -5.04
CA GLN A 62 12.21 -6.10 -5.71
C GLN A 62 12.57 -5.78 -7.18
N GLY A 63 12.55 -4.51 -7.57
CA GLY A 63 12.84 -4.07 -8.93
C GLY A 63 13.04 -2.57 -9.05
N GLU A 64 13.63 -2.16 -10.16
CA GLU A 64 13.88 -0.74 -10.44
C GLU A 64 12.67 -0.06 -11.09
N VAL A 65 12.49 1.21 -10.72
CA VAL A 65 11.51 2.12 -11.33
C VAL A 65 12.29 3.32 -11.83
N SER A 66 12.04 3.72 -13.07
CA SER A 66 12.73 4.86 -13.68
C SER A 66 12.45 6.15 -12.92
N ALA A 67 13.36 7.11 -12.95
CA ALA A 67 13.14 8.40 -12.28
C ALA A 67 11.90 9.13 -12.82
N GLY A 68 11.64 9.04 -14.13
CA GLY A 68 10.44 9.61 -14.76
C GLY A 68 9.16 8.98 -14.23
N ASP A 69 9.11 7.64 -14.16
CA ASP A 69 7.95 6.93 -13.62
C ASP A 69 7.75 7.22 -12.15
N LYS A 70 8.83 7.29 -11.35
CA LYS A 70 8.73 7.63 -9.92
C LYS A 70 8.03 8.98 -9.73
N LEU A 71 8.42 10.01 -10.47
CA LEU A 71 7.81 11.34 -10.39
C LEU A 71 6.34 11.34 -10.79
N GLN A 72 6.00 10.62 -11.87
CA GLN A 72 4.60 10.49 -12.30
C GLN A 72 3.76 9.75 -11.26
N ILE A 73 4.27 8.64 -10.71
CA ILE A 73 3.60 7.85 -9.68
C ILE A 73 3.40 8.67 -8.41
N MET A 74 4.42 9.41 -7.96
CA MET A 74 4.31 10.27 -6.76
C MET A 74 3.25 11.35 -6.93
N THR A 75 3.25 12.04 -8.08
CA THR A 75 2.24 13.06 -8.37
C THR A 75 0.84 12.46 -8.40
N ALA A 76 0.65 11.38 -9.17
CA ALA A 76 -0.65 10.73 -9.30
C ALA A 76 -1.17 10.18 -7.96
N SER A 77 -0.30 9.61 -7.13
CA SER A 77 -0.66 9.05 -5.83
C SER A 77 -1.07 10.14 -4.84
N ARG A 78 -0.35 11.27 -4.82
CA ARG A 78 -0.73 12.43 -4.03
C ARG A 78 -2.10 12.96 -4.42
N ASP A 79 -2.32 13.17 -5.72
CA ASP A 79 -3.59 13.69 -6.24
C ASP A 79 -4.74 12.73 -5.94
N GLN A 80 -4.50 11.42 -6.12
CA GLN A 80 -5.45 10.37 -5.79
C GLN A 80 -5.80 10.36 -4.30
N MET A 81 -4.83 10.33 -3.39
CA MET A 81 -5.08 10.31 -1.95
C MET A 81 -5.80 11.57 -1.49
N LYS A 82 -5.39 12.74 -2.02
CA LYS A 82 -6.04 14.01 -1.74
C LYS A 82 -7.49 14.04 -2.21
N ALA A 83 -7.77 13.52 -3.41
CA ALA A 83 -9.13 13.46 -3.95
C ALA A 83 -10.01 12.43 -3.22
N ALA A 84 -9.45 11.29 -2.84
CA ALA A 84 -10.18 10.23 -2.13
C ALA A 84 -10.50 10.62 -0.68
N GLY A 85 -9.57 11.32 -0.01
CA GLY A 85 -9.68 11.70 1.39
C GLY A 85 -9.52 10.53 2.37
N CYS A 86 -9.35 10.88 3.65
CA CYS A 86 -8.97 9.93 4.70
C CYS A 86 -10.04 8.90 5.06
N GLY A 87 -11.32 9.18 4.79
CA GLY A 87 -12.41 8.24 5.01
C GLY A 87 -12.57 7.18 3.91
N SER A 88 -11.76 7.23 2.85
CA SER A 88 -11.87 6.28 1.74
C SER A 88 -11.27 4.92 2.08
N ALA A 89 -11.80 3.87 1.45
CA ALA A 89 -11.22 2.53 1.53
C ALA A 89 -9.75 2.53 1.06
N ALA A 90 -9.44 3.29 -0.02
CA ALA A 90 -8.09 3.42 -0.53
C ALA A 90 -7.12 4.02 0.50
N ALA A 91 -7.50 5.10 1.18
CA ALA A 91 -6.68 5.69 2.23
C ALA A 91 -6.52 4.75 3.44
N THR A 92 -7.59 4.03 3.80
CA THR A 92 -7.56 3.05 4.90
C THR A 92 -6.60 1.90 4.62
N GLU A 93 -6.65 1.32 3.41
CA GLU A 93 -5.75 0.25 2.98
C GLU A 93 -4.30 0.73 2.88
N ALA A 94 -4.10 1.94 2.35
CA ALA A 94 -2.79 2.58 2.26
C ALA A 94 -2.17 2.84 3.63
N LEU A 95 -2.96 3.37 4.59
CA LEU A 95 -2.53 3.55 5.98
C LEU A 95 -2.20 2.22 6.66
N ALA A 96 -3.04 1.20 6.49
CA ALA A 96 -2.76 -0.12 7.06
C ALA A 96 -1.45 -0.72 6.50
N ARG A 97 -1.14 -0.48 5.23
CA ARG A 97 0.17 -0.85 4.66
C ARG A 97 1.29 -0.03 5.30
N PHE A 98 1.13 1.28 5.42
CA PHE A 98 2.12 2.14 6.07
C PHE A 98 2.47 1.61 7.46
N ASP A 99 1.48 1.25 8.28
CA ASP A 99 1.70 0.74 9.64
C ASP A 99 2.44 -0.60 9.66
N ARG A 100 2.07 -1.54 8.79
CA ARG A 100 2.72 -2.86 8.74
C ARG A 100 4.15 -2.78 8.22
N GLU A 101 4.40 -1.91 7.26
CA GLU A 101 5.61 -1.98 6.43
C GLU A 101 6.55 -0.81 6.62
N LEU A 102 6.09 0.41 6.90
CA LEU A 102 6.94 1.61 6.89
C LEU A 102 7.05 2.32 8.23
N ALA A 103 6.05 2.27 9.10
CA ALA A 103 6.01 3.02 10.36
C ALA A 103 7.21 2.71 11.28
N GLY A 104 7.69 1.46 11.30
CA GLY A 104 8.88 1.06 12.08
C GLY A 104 10.23 1.52 11.50
N SER A 105 10.24 2.23 10.37
CA SER A 105 11.45 2.77 9.72
C SER A 105 11.66 4.26 10.00
N LEU A 106 10.74 4.90 10.72
CA LEU A 106 10.77 6.31 11.12
C LEU A 106 11.44 6.48 12.47
#